data_AF-A0A7W1KD85-F1
#
_entry.id   AF-A0A7W1KD85-F1
#
_cell.length_a   1.000
_cell.length_b   1.000
_cell.length_c   1.000
_cell.angle_alpha   90.00
_cell.angle_beta   90.00
_cell.angle_gamma   90.00
#
_symmetry.space_group_name_H-M   'P 1'
#
loop_
_entity.id
_entity.type
_entity.pdbx_description
1 polymer ?
#
loop_
_entity_poly.entity_id
_entity_poly.type
_entity_poly.pdbx_seq_one_letter_code
_entity_poly.pdbx_strand_id
1 'polypeptide(L)'
;MKEELFKKLYSKGIHLVTKIRKNMKNILMDMTDKIMLRKRGMIESIGSLLKCRYNIEHSRYRSPKTLSLNVYSCIIAYIFRENKPSERKKMAIPA
;
A
#
# COMPACT_ATOMS: atom_id res chain seq x y z
N MET A 1 17.78 8.81 -4.84
CA MET A 1 18.34 7.51 -5.26
C MET A 1 19.40 7.83 -6.30
N LYS A 2 20.61 7.28 -6.16
CA LYS A 2 21.65 7.45 -7.17
C LYS A 2 21.24 6.69 -8.42
N GLU A 3 21.34 7.31 -9.59
CA GLU A 3 20.96 6.70 -10.88
C GLU A 3 21.71 5.39 -11.16
N GLU A 4 22.96 5.31 -10.69
CA GLU A 4 23.80 4.11 -10.84
C GLU A 4 23.20 2.87 -10.16
N LEU A 5 22.60 3.04 -8.97
CA LEU A 5 21.97 1.94 -8.24
C LEU A 5 20.71 1.46 -8.97
N PHE A 6 19.93 2.39 -9.53
CA PHE A 6 18.74 2.04 -10.31
C PHE A 6 19.12 1.25 -11.57
N LYS A 7 20.13 1.70 -12.32
CA LYS A 7 20.64 0.99 -13.50
C LYS A 7 21.15 -0.41 -13.17
N LYS A 8 21.87 -0.56 -12.04
CA LYS A 8 22.40 -1.85 -11.58
C LYS A 8 21.31 -2.83 -11.12
N LEU A 9 20.21 -2.34 -10.57
CA LEU A 9 19.06 -3.16 -10.18
C LEU A 9 18.22 -3.53 -11.40
N TYR A 10 18.03 -2.58 -12.32
CA TYR A 10 17.33 -2.82 -13.58
C TYR A 10 18.05 -3.85 -14.46
N SER A 11 19.39 -3.79 -14.54
CA SER A 11 20.18 -4.80 -15.27
C SER A 11 20.10 -6.21 -14.66
N LYS A 12 19.70 -6.31 -13.38
CA LYS A 12 19.42 -7.58 -12.69
C LYS A 12 17.96 -8.02 -12.81
N GLY A 13 17.14 -7.32 -13.60
CA GLY A 13 15.70 -7.59 -13.74
C GLY A 13 14.86 -7.16 -12.54
N ILE A 14 15.42 -6.40 -11.59
CA ILE A 14 14.71 -5.94 -10.40
C ILE A 14 14.10 -4.57 -10.71
N HIS A 15 12.79 -4.54 -10.91
CA HIS A 15 12.03 -3.32 -11.13
C HIS A 15 11.62 -2.67 -9.81
N LEU A 16 12.01 -1.40 -9.58
CA LEU A 16 11.70 -0.68 -8.35
C LEU A 16 10.50 0.25 -8.50
N VAL A 17 9.40 -0.11 -7.85
CA VAL A 17 8.18 0.71 -7.78
C VAL A 17 8.25 1.62 -6.54
N THR A 18 8.79 2.83 -6.71
CA THR A 18 8.97 3.80 -5.61
C THR A 18 8.50 5.20 -5.99
N LYS A 19 8.00 6.00 -5.02
CA LYS A 19 7.66 7.41 -5.27
C LYS A 19 8.93 8.23 -5.54
N ILE A 20 8.84 9.14 -6.51
CA ILE A 20 9.90 10.11 -6.81
C ILE A 20 10.03 11.07 -5.61
N ARG A 21 11.24 11.14 -5.04
CA ARG A 21 11.57 12.07 -3.93
C ARG A 21 12.19 13.36 -4.47
N LYS A 22 12.12 14.45 -3.71
CA LYS A 22 12.62 15.79 -4.11
C LYS A 22 14.08 15.82 -4.60
N ASN A 23 14.95 14.93 -4.10
CA ASN A 23 16.37 14.81 -4.51
C ASN A 23 16.62 13.67 -5.51
N MET A 24 15.61 13.28 -6.30
CA MET A 24 15.74 12.26 -7.36
C MET A 24 15.60 12.92 -8.73
N LYS A 25 16.42 12.49 -9.68
CA LYS A 25 16.16 12.82 -11.08
C LYS A 25 14.83 12.21 -11.50
N ASN A 26 14.05 12.98 -12.26
CA ASN A 26 12.76 12.53 -12.75
C ASN A 26 12.97 11.38 -13.74
N ILE A 27 12.52 10.19 -13.38
CA ILE A 27 12.56 9.00 -14.22
C ILE A 27 11.20 8.79 -14.86
N LEU A 28 11.18 8.39 -16.13
CA LEU A 28 9.95 7.98 -16.78
C LEU A 28 9.48 6.69 -16.09
N MET A 29 8.34 6.77 -15.40
CA MET A 29 7.73 5.65 -14.68
C MET A 29 6.56 5.12 -15.49
N ASP A 30 6.38 3.80 -15.48
CA ASP A 30 5.22 3.17 -16.11
C ASP A 30 3.91 3.73 -15.52
N MET A 31 2.89 3.83 -16.37
CA MET A 31 1.59 4.38 -15.95
C MET A 31 0.93 3.50 -14.89
N THR A 32 1.14 2.18 -14.93
CA THR A 32 0.60 1.24 -13.94
C THR A 32 1.24 1.45 -12.57
N ASP A 33 2.57 1.57 -12.51
CA ASP A 33 3.31 1.89 -11.29
C ASP A 33 2.86 3.20 -10.66
N LYS A 34 2.64 4.22 -11.50
CA LYS A 34 2.15 5.53 -11.06
C LYS A 34 0.76 5.44 -10.42
N ILE A 35 -0.14 4.63 -10.99
CA ILE A 35 -1.48 4.37 -10.43
C ILE A 35 -1.38 3.60 -9.12
N MET A 36 -0.56 2.54 -9.06
CA MET A 36 -0.35 1.75 -7.84
C MET A 36 0.19 2.60 -6.69
N LEU A 37 1.16 3.47 -6.95
CA LEU A 37 1.74 4.36 -5.94
C LEU A 37 0.74 5.42 -5.42
N ARG A 38 -0.27 5.80 -6.22
CA ARG A 38 -1.36 6.67 -5.78
C ARG A 38 -2.30 5.94 -4.83
N LYS A 39 -2.76 4.73 -5.19
CA LYS A 39 -3.64 3.91 -4.35
C LYS A 39 -2.98 3.37 -3.08
N ARG A 40 -1.65 3.27 -3.06
CA ARG A 40 -0.88 2.78 -1.91
C ARG A 40 -1.22 3.49 -0.59
N GLY A 41 -1.46 4.80 -0.62
CA GLY A 41 -1.78 5.56 0.59
C GLY A 41 -3.10 5.11 1.25
N MET A 42 -4.10 4.74 0.44
CA MET A 42 -5.36 4.19 0.94
C MET A 42 -5.14 2.82 1.56
N ILE A 43 -4.40 1.94 0.89
CA ILE A 43 -4.11 0.59 1.39
C ILE A 43 -3.35 0.66 2.72
N GLU A 44 -2.34 1.54 2.83
CA GLU A 44 -1.60 1.76 4.07
C GLU A 44 -2.50 2.31 5.19
N SER A 45 -3.41 3.24 4.88
CA SER A 45 -4.36 3.79 5.87
C SER A 45 -5.32 2.72 6.39
N ILE A 46 -5.85 1.88 5.51
CA ILE A 46 -6.73 0.75 5.89
C ILE A 46 -5.93 -0.25 6.73
N GLY A 47 -4.72 -0.59 6.34
CA GLY A 47 -3.85 -1.50 7.09
C GLY A 47 -3.52 -0.98 8.49
N SER A 48 -3.16 0.30 8.62
CA SER A 48 -2.93 0.94 9.92
C SER A 48 -4.19 0.95 10.80
N LEU A 49 -5.35 1.18 10.20
CA LEU A 49 -6.65 1.17 10.88
C LEU A 49 -7.05 -0.23 11.35
N LEU A 50 -6.80 -1.28 10.55
CA LEU A 50 -7.01 -2.67 10.94
C LEU A 50 -6.13 -3.07 12.13
N LYS A 51 -4.88 -2.60 12.16
CA LYS A 51 -3.99 -2.82 13.31
C LYS A 51 -4.45 -2.07 14.55
N CYS A 52 -4.72 -0.77 14.46
CA CYS A 52 -5.01 0.07 15.63
C CYS A 52 -6.42 -0.12 16.20
N ARG A 53 -7.45 -0.32 15.36
CA ARG A 53 -8.86 -0.36 15.82
C ARG A 53 -9.40 -1.78 15.98
N TYR A 54 -8.90 -2.72 15.19
CA TYR A 54 -9.38 -4.10 15.19
C TYR A 54 -8.35 -5.10 15.72
N ASN A 55 -7.19 -4.60 16.16
CA ASN A 55 -6.13 -5.38 16.82
C ASN A 55 -5.78 -6.69 16.09
N ILE A 56 -5.66 -6.61 14.76
CA ILE A 56 -5.44 -7.77 13.89
C ILE A 56 -4.11 -8.48 14.17
N GLU A 57 -3.17 -7.80 14.82
CA GLU A 57 -1.87 -8.32 15.24
C GLU A 57 -1.88 -8.54 16.76
N HIS A 58 -2.74 -9.44 17.23
CA HIS A 58 -2.68 -9.88 18.62
C HIS A 58 -1.49 -10.84 18.83
N SER A 59 -0.69 -10.65 19.88
CA SER A 59 0.37 -11.61 20.27
C SER A 59 -0.19 -12.97 20.76
N ARG A 60 -1.49 -13.04 21.04
CA ARG A 60 -2.14 -14.16 21.74
C ARG A 60 -2.79 -15.21 20.82
N TYR A 61 -2.28 -15.41 19.61
CA TYR A 61 -2.79 -16.47 18.74
C TYR A 61 -2.26 -17.84 19.18
N ARG A 62 -3.15 -18.64 19.76
CA ARG A 62 -2.86 -20.01 20.18
C ARG A 62 -2.96 -21.03 19.03
N SER A 63 -3.52 -20.62 17.88
CA SER A 63 -3.63 -21.44 16.66
C SER A 63 -3.80 -20.60 15.39
N PRO A 64 -3.38 -21.10 14.20
CA PRO A 64 -3.59 -20.41 12.92
C PRO A 64 -5.07 -20.32 12.48
N LYS A 65 -5.92 -21.22 12.98
CA LYS A 65 -7.38 -21.17 12.75
C LYS A 65 -7.99 -19.94 13.40
N THR A 66 -7.60 -19.64 14.65
CA THR A 66 -8.05 -18.46 15.39
C THR A 66 -7.58 -17.16 14.73
N LEU A 67 -6.36 -17.14 14.16
CA LEU A 67 -5.86 -16.01 13.38
C LEU A 67 -6.76 -15.75 12.16
N SER A 68 -7.08 -16.79 11.39
CA SER A 68 -7.91 -16.67 10.19
C SER A 68 -9.30 -16.10 10.52
N LEU A 69 -9.95 -16.63 11.56
CA LEU A 69 -11.25 -16.12 12.05
C LEU A 69 -11.17 -14.66 12.49
N ASN A 70 -10.08 -14.25 13.15
CA ASN A 70 -9.87 -12.87 13.54
C ASN A 70 -9.67 -11.94 12.33
N VAL A 71 -8.98 -12.40 11.28
CA VAL A 71 -8.86 -11.64 10.03
C VAL A 71 -10.23 -11.47 9.37
N TYR A 72 -11.04 -12.52 9.29
CA TYR A 72 -12.40 -12.44 8.75
C TYR A 72 -13.29 -11.51 9.56
N SER A 73 -13.27 -11.58 10.90
CA SER A 73 -14.07 -10.69 11.75
C SER A 73 -13.65 -9.22 11.57
N CYS A 74 -12.35 -8.92 11.44
CA CYS A 74 -11.85 -7.58 11.18
C CYS A 74 -12.31 -7.03 9.82
N ILE A 75 -12.32 -7.88 8.79
CA ILE A 75 -12.82 -7.51 7.45
C ILE A 75 -14.32 -7.23 7.50
N ILE A 76 -15.10 -8.09 8.15
CA ILE A 76 -16.55 -7.91 8.32
C ILE A 76 -16.84 -6.61 9.08
N ALA A 77 -16.15 -6.37 10.19
CA ALA A 77 -16.30 -5.16 10.99
C ALA A 77 -15.85 -3.88 10.24
N TYR A 78 -14.94 -4.01 9.27
CA TYR A 78 -14.59 -2.93 8.34
C TYR A 78 -15.70 -2.68 7.30
N ILE A 79 -16.39 -3.72 6.81
CA ILE A 79 -17.52 -3.57 5.86
C ILE A 79 -18.68 -2.82 6.51
N PHE A 80 -19.00 -3.13 7.76
CA PHE A 80 -20.05 -2.49 8.57
C PHE A 80 -19.72 -1.06 9.02
N ARG A 81 -18.47 -0.61 8.83
CA ARG A 81 -18.06 0.74 9.21
C ARG A 81 -18.60 1.76 8.20
N GLU A 82 -19.32 2.76 8.71
CA GLU A 82 -19.95 3.82 7.90
C GLU A 82 -18.91 4.77 7.26
N ASN A 83 -17.85 5.11 7.99
CA ASN A 83 -16.78 5.99 7.52
C ASN A 83 -15.65 5.22 6.83
N LYS A 84 -15.88 4.85 5.57
CA LYS A 84 -14.85 4.27 4.69
C LYS A 84 -13.94 5.38 4.18
N PRO A 85 -12.60 5.23 4.25
CA PRO A 85 -11.69 6.17 3.62
C PRO A 85 -11.99 6.18 2.11
N SER A 86 -12.57 7.27 1.61
CA SER A 86 -12.92 7.44 0.21
C SER A 86 -11.80 8.18 -0.52
N GLU A 87 -11.40 7.66 -1.68
CA GLU A 87 -10.41 8.29 -2.56
C GLU A 87 -10.93 9.69 -2.94
N ARG A 88 -10.20 10.74 -2.56
CA ARG A 88 -10.47 12.09 -3.09
C ARG A 88 -10.09 12.06 -4.58
N LYS A 89 -11.05 11.85 -5.48
CA LYS A 89 -10.86 11.86 -6.94
C LYS A 89 -10.27 13.21 -7.39
N LYS A 90 -8.95 13.31 -7.46
CA LYS A 90 -8.27 14.21 -8.40
C LYS A 90 -7.75 13.35 -9.53
N MET A 91 -8.66 13.03 -10.45
CA MET A 91 -8.36 12.41 -11.74
C MET A 91 -7.64 13.47 -12.61
N ALA A 92 -6.38 13.77 -12.30
CA ALA A 92 -5.51 14.44 -13.24
C ALA A 92 -4.87 13.36 -14.11
N ILE A 93 -5.51 13.07 -15.23
CA ILE A 93 -4.89 12.46 -16.40
C ILE A 93 -4.05 13.60 -17.00
N PRO A 94 -2.71 13.54 -16.98
CA PRO A 94 -1.94 14.43 -17.83
C PRO A 94 -2.20 13.96 -19.27
N ALA A 95 -2.97 14.76 -20.01
CA ALA A 95 -3.05 14.69 -21.47
C ALA A 95 -1.72 15.17 -22.07
#